data_AF-A0A1U8A6G1-F1
#
_entry.id   AF-A0A1U8A6G1-F1
#
_cell.length_a   1.000
_cell.length_b   1.000
_cell.length_c   1.000
_cell.angle_alpha   90.00
_cell.angle_beta   90.00
_cell.angle_gamma   90.00
#
_symmetry.space_group_name_H-M   'P 1'
#
loop_
_entity.id
_entity.type
_entity.pdbx_description
1 polymer ?
#
loop_
_entity_poly.entity_id
_entity_poly.type
_entity_poly.pdbx_seq_one_letter_code
_entity_poly.pdbx_strand_id
1 'polypeptide(L)'
;MSILFCQFRKAPEGSPKKFKAQKQFLDMMSHRMHIDHSMMLIGKLLFGYEKGPKVLKTTRKRDVILKFAGSDASNLFGTFVKVRQTQNSFPFGSCINRTNIDNEDFVDFFVKNFNWVVFGNELKWPWTETQQGNFNYKDADEMLDLCKSHNIEISDHCIFWEVKYTIQSWVRSLNKNDLMIVVQNRLNGLLTRNKGKFRHYDVNNEMLHGSFYQDRLGKDTRSYMFKIAHQLDTYVILFVNDYHVEDGDDTRSSPEKYIEHILDLQEQGAPAGGIGIQGHIDSPVGDVSSINEHVLAAGHAPGSLCSPFSGRHHAGSS
;
A
#
# COMPACT_ATOMS: atom_id res chain seq x y z
N MET A 1 5.24 -9.01 -9.71
CA MET A 1 6.61 -9.11 -10.24
C MET A 1 7.12 -10.54 -10.42
N SER A 2 7.15 -11.40 -9.39
CA SER A 2 7.77 -12.74 -9.46
C SER A 2 7.17 -13.66 -10.54
N ILE A 3 5.84 -13.61 -10.74
CA ILE A 3 5.14 -14.40 -11.77
C ILE A 3 5.52 -13.93 -13.17
N LEU A 4 5.48 -12.63 -13.44
CA LEU A 4 5.86 -12.04 -14.73
C LEU A 4 7.33 -12.35 -15.07
N PHE A 5 8.22 -12.28 -14.08
CA PHE A 5 9.61 -12.68 -14.24
C PHE A 5 9.74 -14.18 -14.54
N CYS A 6 8.98 -15.04 -13.87
CA CYS A 6 8.94 -16.47 -14.19
C CYS A 6 8.37 -16.74 -15.59
N GLN A 7 7.32 -16.03 -16.00
CA GLN A 7 6.74 -16.13 -17.34
C GLN A 7 7.75 -15.70 -18.42
N PHE A 8 8.46 -14.59 -18.19
CA PHE A 8 9.53 -14.12 -19.06
C PHE A 8 10.67 -15.15 -19.17
N ARG A 9 11.14 -15.69 -18.04
CA ARG A 9 12.21 -16.71 -18.02
C ARG A 9 11.82 -18.03 -18.67
N LYS A 10 10.55 -18.44 -18.55
CA LYS A 10 10.05 -19.70 -19.12
C LYS A 10 9.63 -19.59 -20.59
N ALA A 11 9.46 -18.37 -21.11
CA ALA A 11 9.08 -18.17 -22.50
C ALA A 11 10.28 -18.41 -23.45
N PRO A 12 10.07 -19.04 -24.63
CA PRO A 12 11.12 -19.24 -25.62
C PRO A 12 11.73 -17.91 -26.09
N GLU A 13 13.04 -17.90 -26.34
CA GLU A 13 13.73 -16.73 -26.90
C GLU A 13 13.09 -16.27 -28.21
N GLY A 14 13.00 -14.95 -28.38
CA GLY A 14 12.37 -14.33 -29.56
C GLY A 14 10.86 -14.54 -29.72
N SER A 15 10.18 -15.25 -28.79
CA SER A 15 8.74 -15.48 -28.93
C SER A 15 7.91 -14.23 -28.62
N PRO A 16 6.76 -14.02 -29.30
CA PRO A 16 5.82 -12.94 -28.96
C PRO A 16 5.39 -12.96 -27.49
N LYS A 17 5.27 -14.17 -26.90
CA LYS A 17 4.97 -14.37 -25.48
C LYS A 17 6.08 -13.82 -24.57
N LYS A 18 7.35 -13.98 -24.94
CA LYS A 18 8.48 -13.44 -24.19
C LYS A 18 8.54 -11.92 -24.28
N PHE A 19 8.35 -11.35 -25.46
CA PHE A 19 8.27 -9.90 -25.64
C PHE A 19 7.11 -9.29 -24.83
N LYS A 20 5.93 -9.92 -24.85
CA LYS A 20 4.78 -9.47 -24.04
C LYS A 20 5.08 -9.54 -22.55
N ALA A 21 5.63 -10.67 -22.07
CA ALA A 21 5.99 -10.83 -20.66
C ALA A 21 7.09 -9.84 -20.22
N GLN A 22 8.06 -9.56 -21.10
CA GLN A 22 9.10 -8.55 -20.87
C GLN A 22 8.50 -7.16 -20.73
N LYS A 23 7.64 -6.76 -21.66
CA LYS A 23 6.96 -5.45 -21.60
C LYS A 23 6.15 -5.32 -20.31
N GLN A 24 5.30 -6.29 -19.99
CA GLN A 24 4.52 -6.30 -18.75
C GLN A 24 5.39 -6.26 -17.49
N PHE A 25 6.54 -6.93 -17.52
CA PHE A 25 7.50 -6.90 -16.40
C PHE A 25 8.13 -5.50 -16.26
N LEU A 26 8.55 -4.87 -17.35
CA LEU A 26 9.12 -3.51 -17.34
C LEU A 26 8.08 -2.47 -16.91
N ASP A 27 6.86 -2.55 -17.41
CA ASP A 27 5.76 -1.66 -17.01
C ASP A 27 5.49 -1.78 -15.51
N MET A 28 5.43 -3.01 -14.98
CA MET A 28 5.27 -3.27 -13.54
C MET A 28 6.45 -2.76 -12.71
N MET A 29 7.69 -2.88 -13.22
CA MET A 29 8.87 -2.33 -12.56
C MET A 29 8.82 -0.81 -12.50
N SER A 30 8.48 -0.16 -13.62
CA SER A 30 8.29 1.29 -13.72
C SER A 30 7.26 1.77 -12.69
N HIS A 31 6.08 1.16 -12.69
CA HIS A 31 5.01 1.45 -11.73
C HIS A 31 5.48 1.32 -10.29
N ARG A 32 6.23 0.26 -9.98
CA ARG A 32 6.73 0.02 -8.64
C ARG A 32 7.76 1.06 -8.19
N MET A 33 8.66 1.45 -9.08
CA MET A 33 9.66 2.47 -8.80
C MET A 33 9.01 3.83 -8.55
N HIS A 34 7.98 4.15 -9.33
CA HIS A 34 7.18 5.35 -9.15
C HIS A 34 6.54 5.39 -7.75
N ILE A 35 5.83 4.32 -7.35
CA ILE A 35 5.26 4.20 -5.99
C ILE A 35 6.34 4.37 -4.91
N ASP A 36 7.50 3.70 -5.06
CA ASP A 36 8.57 3.81 -4.07
C ASP A 36 9.15 5.24 -3.99
N HIS A 37 9.15 5.99 -5.09
CA HIS A 37 9.55 7.40 -5.11
C HIS A 37 8.53 8.29 -4.38
N SER A 38 7.25 8.12 -4.68
CA SER A 38 6.16 8.89 -4.04
C SER A 38 6.09 8.60 -2.54
N MET A 39 6.23 7.33 -2.14
CA MET A 39 6.37 6.96 -0.72
C MET A 39 7.57 7.65 -0.06
N MET A 40 8.70 7.74 -0.77
CA MET A 40 9.88 8.44 -0.28
C MET A 40 9.65 9.95 -0.15
N LEU A 41 8.96 10.58 -1.12
CA LEU A 41 8.61 11.99 -1.06
C LEU A 41 7.69 12.28 0.14
N ILE A 42 6.63 11.50 0.30
CA ILE A 42 5.69 11.63 1.43
C ILE A 42 6.41 11.42 2.76
N GLY A 43 7.27 10.40 2.85
CA GLY A 43 8.10 10.19 4.03
C GLY A 43 9.01 11.38 4.36
N LYS A 44 9.60 12.03 3.33
CA LYS A 44 10.42 13.24 3.52
C LYS A 44 9.59 14.45 3.95
N LEU A 45 8.40 14.63 3.38
CA LEU A 45 7.52 15.75 3.70
C LEU A 45 6.96 15.62 5.14
N LEU A 46 6.63 14.41 5.58
CA LEU A 46 6.09 14.17 6.93
C LEU A 46 7.16 14.14 8.03
N PHE A 47 8.30 13.49 7.78
CA PHE A 47 9.31 13.21 8.80
C PHE A 47 10.62 13.98 8.60
N GLY A 48 10.71 14.79 7.54
CA GLY A 48 11.93 15.47 7.12
C GLY A 48 12.87 14.57 6.31
N TYR A 49 13.84 15.21 5.64
CA TYR A 49 14.77 14.55 4.70
C TYR A 49 15.68 13.50 5.35
N GLU A 50 15.96 13.62 6.65
CA GLU A 50 16.81 12.66 7.36
C GLU A 50 16.05 11.45 7.91
N LYS A 51 14.89 11.68 8.54
CA LYS A 51 14.13 10.60 9.21
C LYS A 51 13.24 9.85 8.24
N GLY A 52 12.65 10.51 7.25
CA GLY A 52 11.74 9.89 6.27
C GLY A 52 12.32 8.63 5.60
N PRO A 53 13.50 8.73 4.95
CA PRO A 53 14.14 7.56 4.34
C PRO A 53 14.52 6.45 5.34
N LYS A 54 14.82 6.80 6.60
CA LYS A 54 15.14 5.82 7.64
C LYS A 54 13.91 5.02 8.04
N VAL A 55 12.78 5.68 8.29
CA VAL A 55 11.49 5.04 8.62
C VAL A 55 11.11 4.01 7.55
N LEU A 56 11.17 4.39 6.27
CA LEU A 56 10.82 3.50 5.16
C LEU A 56 11.76 2.28 5.01
N LYS A 57 13.07 2.47 5.29
CA LYS A 57 14.05 1.38 5.21
C LYS A 57 13.89 0.36 6.35
N THR A 58 13.57 0.83 7.56
CA THR A 58 13.49 -0.04 8.75
C THR A 58 12.41 -1.11 8.67
N THR A 59 11.30 -0.84 7.98
CA THR A 59 10.17 -1.79 7.90
C THR A 59 10.36 -2.84 6.80
N ARG A 60 11.08 -2.51 5.72
CA ARG A 60 11.16 -3.33 4.51
C ARG A 60 12.46 -4.14 4.36
N LYS A 61 13.53 -3.75 5.05
CA LYS A 61 14.83 -4.38 4.94
C LYS A 61 15.32 -4.82 6.32
N ARG A 62 15.96 -5.97 6.39
CA ARG A 62 16.69 -6.45 7.56
C ARG A 62 18.02 -7.05 7.12
N ASP A 63 19.04 -6.86 7.96
CA ASP A 63 20.33 -7.49 7.75
C ASP A 63 20.23 -8.99 8.05
N VAL A 64 20.84 -9.79 7.18
CA VAL A 64 20.97 -11.24 7.37
C VAL A 64 22.44 -11.52 7.65
N ILE A 65 22.76 -11.93 8.88
CA ILE A 65 24.12 -12.31 9.28
C ILE A 65 24.25 -13.82 9.14
N LEU A 66 25.03 -14.27 8.17
CA LEU A 66 25.39 -15.67 8.01
C LEU A 66 26.71 -15.94 8.71
N LYS A 67 26.69 -16.78 9.76
CA LYS A 67 27.89 -17.21 10.47
C LYS A 67 28.21 -18.65 10.07
N PHE A 68 29.42 -18.89 9.59
CA PHE A 68 29.92 -20.21 9.22
C PHE A 68 30.93 -20.65 10.28
N ALA A 69 30.83 -21.88 10.78
CA ALA A 69 31.79 -22.48 11.69
C ALA A 69 32.32 -23.78 11.09
N GLY A 70 33.64 -23.95 11.01
CA GLY A 70 34.31 -25.10 10.38
C GLY A 70 35.67 -24.72 9.77
N SER A 71 36.68 -25.56 9.97
CA SER A 71 38.13 -25.29 9.88
C SER A 71 38.68 -24.98 8.49
N ASP A 72 39.70 -24.12 8.50
CA ASP A 72 40.55 -23.62 7.41
C ASP A 72 39.85 -22.80 6.32
N ALA A 73 40.10 -21.49 6.36
CA ALA A 73 39.65 -20.50 5.39
C ALA A 73 40.06 -20.81 3.93
N SER A 74 40.92 -21.80 3.72
CA SER A 74 41.34 -22.32 2.41
C SER A 74 40.30 -23.20 1.71
N ASN A 75 39.26 -23.72 2.41
CA ASN A 75 38.27 -24.65 1.83
C ASN A 75 36.91 -24.02 1.44
N LEU A 76 36.76 -22.69 1.52
CA LEU A 76 35.50 -22.02 1.19
C LEU A 76 35.40 -21.57 -0.28
N PHE A 77 36.50 -21.64 -1.04
CA PHE A 77 36.53 -21.23 -2.43
C PHE A 77 35.66 -22.17 -3.29
N GLY A 78 34.62 -21.63 -3.94
CA GLY A 78 33.67 -22.41 -4.74
C GLY A 78 32.44 -22.94 -3.97
N THR A 79 32.28 -22.63 -2.69
CA THR A 79 31.04 -22.94 -1.96
C THR A 79 29.96 -21.92 -2.29
N PHE A 80 28.73 -22.38 -2.54
CA PHE A 80 27.59 -21.52 -2.82
C PHE A 80 26.57 -21.59 -1.68
N VAL A 81 26.08 -20.41 -1.27
CA VAL A 81 24.95 -20.29 -0.37
C VAL A 81 23.70 -20.00 -1.20
N LYS A 82 22.68 -20.85 -1.05
CA LYS A 82 21.36 -20.61 -1.63
C LYS A 82 20.41 -20.10 -0.57
N VAL A 83 20.07 -18.82 -0.64
CA VAL A 83 19.01 -18.24 0.19
C VAL A 83 17.68 -18.39 -0.53
N ARG A 84 16.70 -18.99 0.16
CA ARG A 84 15.31 -19.06 -0.31
C ARG A 84 14.42 -18.35 0.71
N GLN A 85 13.73 -17.30 0.27
CA GLN A 85 12.68 -16.68 1.07
C GLN A 85 11.51 -17.67 1.22
N THR A 86 11.11 -17.95 2.46
CA THR A 86 10.01 -18.86 2.78
C THR A 86 8.71 -18.12 3.10
N GLN A 87 8.80 -16.93 3.68
CA GLN A 87 7.66 -16.10 4.06
C GLN A 87 8.03 -14.61 4.06
N ASN A 88 7.03 -13.75 4.02
CA ASN A 88 7.18 -12.30 4.24
C ASN A 88 6.98 -12.01 5.73
N SER A 89 7.87 -11.22 6.33
CA SER A 89 7.69 -10.71 7.70
C SER A 89 7.02 -9.34 7.75
N PHE A 90 6.95 -8.65 6.62
CA PHE A 90 6.24 -7.38 6.47
C PHE A 90 4.89 -7.61 5.79
N PRO A 91 3.92 -6.69 5.94
CA PRO A 91 2.64 -6.78 5.26
C PRO A 91 2.78 -6.84 3.73
N PHE A 92 2.43 -7.98 3.15
CA PHE A 92 2.40 -8.19 1.71
C PHE A 92 1.12 -8.91 1.34
N GLY A 93 0.18 -8.15 0.79
CA GLY A 93 -1.19 -8.60 0.58
C GLY A 93 -1.73 -8.39 -0.82
N SER A 94 -2.98 -8.81 -0.97
CA SER A 94 -3.78 -8.61 -2.18
C SER A 94 -5.20 -8.19 -1.82
N CYS A 95 -5.90 -7.58 -2.78
CA CYS A 95 -7.32 -7.33 -2.69
C CYS A 95 -8.07 -8.55 -3.26
N ILE A 96 -9.04 -9.07 -2.51
CA ILE A 96 -9.89 -10.20 -2.92
C ILE A 96 -11.36 -9.85 -2.71
N ASN A 97 -12.23 -10.47 -3.50
CA ASN A 97 -13.69 -10.41 -3.36
C ASN A 97 -14.24 -11.82 -3.06
N ARG A 98 -15.51 -11.91 -2.70
CA ARG A 98 -16.18 -13.18 -2.38
C ARG A 98 -16.13 -14.18 -3.53
N THR A 99 -16.21 -13.72 -4.77
CA THR A 99 -16.14 -14.59 -5.96
C THR A 99 -14.75 -15.17 -6.19
N ASN A 100 -13.69 -14.54 -5.64
CA ASN A 100 -12.34 -15.07 -5.78
C ASN A 100 -12.13 -16.35 -4.95
N ILE A 101 -12.82 -16.47 -3.81
CA ILE A 101 -12.66 -17.61 -2.90
C ILE A 101 -13.46 -18.85 -3.30
N ASP A 102 -14.33 -18.75 -4.32
CA ASP A 102 -14.99 -19.90 -4.95
C ASP A 102 -14.02 -20.71 -5.84
N ASN A 103 -12.85 -20.16 -6.15
CA ASN A 103 -11.82 -20.80 -6.95
C ASN A 103 -10.70 -21.35 -6.05
N GLU A 104 -10.68 -22.67 -5.85
CA GLU A 104 -9.69 -23.35 -5.01
C GLU A 104 -8.24 -23.08 -5.46
N ASP A 105 -7.96 -23.08 -6.78
CA ASP A 105 -6.62 -22.77 -7.30
C ASP A 105 -6.17 -21.34 -6.94
N PHE A 106 -7.12 -20.39 -6.94
CA PHE A 106 -6.85 -19.02 -6.53
C PHE A 106 -6.58 -18.95 -5.03
N VAL A 107 -7.38 -19.65 -4.22
CA VAL A 107 -7.19 -19.69 -2.75
C VAL A 107 -5.82 -20.29 -2.42
N ASP A 108 -5.47 -21.43 -3.00
CA ASP A 108 -4.17 -22.08 -2.81
C ASP A 108 -3.01 -21.18 -3.21
N PHE A 109 -3.14 -20.48 -4.33
CA PHE A 109 -2.15 -19.49 -4.73
C PHE A 109 -2.08 -18.34 -3.72
N PHE A 110 -3.21 -17.80 -3.31
CA PHE A 110 -3.29 -16.63 -2.44
C PHE A 110 -2.65 -16.91 -1.07
N VAL A 111 -3.10 -17.97 -0.38
CA VAL A 111 -2.63 -18.31 0.97
C VAL A 111 -1.15 -18.69 1.03
N LYS A 112 -0.58 -19.12 -0.10
CA LYS A 112 0.84 -19.45 -0.23
C LYS A 112 1.72 -18.22 -0.46
N ASN A 113 1.19 -17.14 -1.01
CA ASN A 113 1.99 -16.01 -1.48
C ASN A 113 1.77 -14.71 -0.70
N PHE A 114 0.66 -14.58 0.02
CA PHE A 114 0.29 -13.38 0.75
C PHE A 114 0.07 -13.67 2.24
N ASN A 115 0.43 -12.71 3.09
CA ASN A 115 0.22 -12.78 4.53
C ASN A 115 -0.76 -11.69 5.02
N TRP A 116 -1.24 -10.84 4.12
CA TRP A 116 -2.19 -9.76 4.39
C TRP A 116 -3.27 -9.70 3.31
N VAL A 117 -4.41 -9.11 3.64
CA VAL A 117 -5.54 -9.00 2.71
C VAL A 117 -6.39 -7.77 2.98
N VAL A 118 -7.00 -7.26 1.91
CA VAL A 118 -8.11 -6.32 1.98
C VAL A 118 -9.29 -6.89 1.20
N PHE A 119 -10.51 -6.71 1.70
CA PHE A 119 -11.71 -7.14 0.97
C PHE A 119 -12.16 -6.02 0.04
N GLY A 120 -12.39 -6.37 -1.21
CA GLY A 120 -12.66 -5.39 -2.25
C GLY A 120 -13.97 -4.64 -2.01
N ASN A 121 -15.00 -5.32 -1.52
CA ASN A 121 -16.30 -4.68 -1.30
C ASN A 121 -17.05 -5.14 -0.05
N GLU A 122 -16.77 -6.34 0.45
CA GLU A 122 -17.61 -7.06 1.39
C GLU A 122 -17.70 -6.40 2.78
N LEU A 123 -16.78 -5.50 3.11
CA LEU A 123 -16.80 -4.70 4.35
C LEU A 123 -17.39 -3.30 4.17
N LYS A 124 -17.53 -2.83 2.93
CA LYS A 124 -18.04 -1.49 2.62
C LYS A 124 -19.48 -1.34 3.11
N TRP A 125 -19.84 -0.13 3.53
CA TRP A 125 -21.18 0.16 4.01
C TRP A 125 -22.31 -0.23 3.02
N PRO A 126 -22.24 0.08 1.71
CA PRO A 126 -23.26 -0.37 0.75
C PRO A 126 -23.47 -1.88 0.65
N TRP A 127 -22.43 -2.69 0.91
CA TRP A 127 -22.52 -4.15 0.93
C TRP A 127 -23.08 -4.67 2.26
N THR A 128 -22.65 -4.09 3.37
CA THR A 128 -23.02 -4.57 4.70
C THR A 128 -24.38 -4.05 5.18
N GLU A 129 -24.90 -2.96 4.59
CA GLU A 129 -26.21 -2.38 4.90
C GLU A 129 -26.80 -1.69 3.66
N THR A 130 -27.23 -2.50 2.68
CA THR A 130 -27.81 -1.99 1.42
C THR A 130 -29.12 -1.21 1.66
N GLN A 131 -29.91 -1.64 2.64
CA GLN A 131 -31.13 -0.97 3.10
C GLN A 131 -31.00 -0.71 4.61
N GLN A 132 -31.52 0.43 5.08
CA GLN A 132 -31.41 0.83 6.49
C GLN A 132 -31.87 -0.28 7.44
N GLY A 133 -31.00 -0.67 8.36
CA GLY A 133 -31.26 -1.70 9.36
C GLY A 133 -31.23 -3.15 8.85
N ASN A 134 -31.03 -3.38 7.54
CA ASN A 134 -30.89 -4.71 6.96
C ASN A 134 -29.40 -5.04 6.78
N PHE A 135 -28.79 -5.57 7.84
CA PHE A 135 -27.38 -5.91 7.84
C PHE A 135 -27.10 -7.28 7.25
N ASN A 136 -26.11 -7.37 6.36
CA ASN A 136 -25.61 -8.63 5.82
C ASN A 136 -24.07 -8.68 5.90
N TYR A 137 -23.55 -9.57 6.73
CA TYR A 137 -22.12 -9.80 6.90
C TYR A 137 -21.68 -11.18 6.43
N LYS A 138 -22.56 -11.97 5.80
CA LYS A 138 -22.30 -13.37 5.46
C LYS A 138 -21.01 -13.54 4.66
N ASP A 139 -20.88 -12.79 3.57
CA ASP A 139 -19.72 -12.91 2.68
C ASP A 139 -18.43 -12.43 3.37
N ALA A 140 -18.52 -11.33 4.14
CA ALA A 140 -17.40 -10.83 4.92
C ALA A 140 -16.95 -11.85 5.99
N ASP A 141 -17.88 -12.48 6.71
CA ASP A 141 -17.58 -13.47 7.75
C ASP A 141 -16.95 -14.74 7.14
N GLU A 142 -17.46 -15.24 6.01
CA GLU A 142 -16.87 -16.36 5.30
C GLU A 142 -15.41 -16.07 4.87
N MET A 143 -15.16 -14.87 4.35
CA MET A 143 -13.82 -14.46 3.96
C MET A 143 -12.90 -14.22 5.18
N LEU A 144 -13.42 -13.66 6.27
CA LEU A 144 -12.70 -13.50 7.54
C LEU A 144 -12.24 -14.87 8.08
N ASP A 145 -13.11 -15.87 8.03
CA ASP A 145 -12.81 -17.21 8.57
C ASP A 145 -11.77 -17.95 7.71
N LEU A 146 -11.82 -17.82 6.38
CA LEU A 146 -10.75 -18.28 5.49
C LEU A 146 -9.41 -17.63 5.85
N CYS A 147 -9.38 -16.32 6.05
CA CYS A 147 -8.13 -15.62 6.35
C CYS A 147 -7.57 -16.05 7.71
N LYS A 148 -8.42 -16.23 8.72
CA LYS A 148 -8.02 -16.76 10.04
C LYS A 148 -7.46 -18.17 9.95
N SER A 149 -8.09 -19.08 9.19
CA SER A 149 -7.61 -20.48 9.08
C SER A 149 -6.22 -20.58 8.45
N HIS A 150 -5.82 -19.56 7.68
CA HIS A 150 -4.51 -19.48 7.02
C HIS A 150 -3.54 -18.47 7.68
N ASN A 151 -3.87 -17.92 8.85
CA ASN A 151 -3.07 -16.90 9.55
C ASN A 151 -2.75 -15.66 8.68
N ILE A 152 -3.73 -15.23 7.88
CA ILE A 152 -3.65 -14.04 7.04
C ILE A 152 -4.26 -12.86 7.81
N GLU A 153 -3.47 -11.80 7.95
CA GLU A 153 -3.89 -10.57 8.61
C GLU A 153 -4.79 -9.73 7.69
N ILE A 154 -5.72 -8.98 8.28
CA ILE A 154 -6.79 -8.34 7.52
C ILE A 154 -6.83 -6.84 7.80
N SER A 155 -6.94 -6.10 6.71
CA SER A 155 -7.18 -4.66 6.64
C SER A 155 -8.65 -4.42 6.32
N ASP A 156 -9.34 -3.62 7.14
CA ASP A 156 -10.71 -3.20 6.81
C ASP A 156 -10.69 -2.05 5.80
N HIS A 157 -11.46 -2.23 4.73
CA HIS A 157 -11.72 -1.22 3.71
C HIS A 157 -13.21 -1.24 3.37
N CYS A 158 -14.00 -0.27 3.82
CA CYS A 158 -13.68 0.82 4.74
C CYS A 158 -14.90 1.10 5.63
N ILE A 159 -14.73 1.88 6.70
CA ILE A 159 -15.86 2.25 7.57
C ILE A 159 -16.80 3.20 6.83
N PHE A 160 -16.24 4.26 6.23
CA PHE A 160 -16.93 5.28 5.43
C PHE A 160 -16.18 5.56 4.12
N TRP A 161 -16.92 6.08 3.13
CA TRP A 161 -16.38 6.53 1.85
C TRP A 161 -17.07 7.84 1.45
N GLU A 162 -16.30 8.89 1.17
CA GLU A 162 -16.82 10.25 0.96
C GLU A 162 -17.50 10.49 -0.39
N VAL A 163 -17.21 9.66 -1.39
CA VAL A 163 -17.59 9.94 -2.77
C VAL A 163 -19.08 9.66 -2.98
N LYS A 164 -19.88 10.70 -3.23
CA LYS A 164 -21.36 10.64 -3.23
C LYS A 164 -21.99 9.46 -4.00
N TYR A 165 -21.42 9.04 -5.13
CA TYR A 165 -22.01 7.94 -5.92
C TYR A 165 -21.83 6.55 -5.28
N THR A 166 -20.93 6.41 -4.31
CA THR A 166 -20.65 5.17 -3.59
C THR A 166 -21.59 4.97 -2.40
N ILE A 167 -22.34 6.02 -2.04
CA ILE A 167 -23.20 6.07 -0.86
C ILE A 167 -24.63 5.63 -1.23
N GLN A 168 -25.21 4.76 -0.39
CA GLN A 168 -26.55 4.21 -0.59
C GLN A 168 -27.61 5.31 -0.76
N SER A 169 -28.63 5.07 -1.59
CA SER A 169 -29.72 6.03 -1.81
C SER A 169 -30.42 6.43 -0.52
N TRP A 170 -30.64 5.48 0.40
CA TRP A 170 -31.29 5.76 1.68
C TRP A 170 -30.46 6.71 2.55
N VAL A 171 -29.15 6.50 2.68
CA VAL A 171 -28.23 7.40 3.40
C VAL A 171 -28.22 8.80 2.77
N ARG A 172 -28.18 8.88 1.43
CA ARG A 172 -28.21 10.16 0.70
C ARG A 172 -29.49 10.96 0.96
N SER A 173 -30.62 10.28 1.19
CA SER A 173 -31.93 10.92 1.38
C SER A 173 -32.19 11.47 2.79
N LEU A 174 -31.41 11.06 3.80
CA LEU A 174 -31.60 11.47 5.19
C LEU A 174 -31.40 12.98 5.37
N ASN A 175 -32.04 13.62 6.36
CA ASN A 175 -31.67 14.98 6.76
C ASN A 175 -30.39 14.96 7.62
N LYS A 176 -29.89 16.15 8.03
CA LYS A 176 -28.65 16.27 8.82
C LYS A 176 -28.67 15.46 10.12
N ASN A 177 -29.78 15.53 10.88
CA ASN A 177 -29.88 14.87 12.18
C ASN A 177 -29.91 13.35 12.02
N ASP A 178 -30.75 12.86 11.10
CA ASP A 178 -30.85 11.42 10.84
C ASP A 178 -29.54 10.86 10.24
N LEU A 179 -28.84 11.65 9.41
CA LEU A 179 -27.53 11.28 8.87
C LEU A 179 -26.50 11.12 9.99
N MET A 180 -26.46 12.02 10.97
CA MET A 180 -25.55 11.89 12.12
C MET A 180 -25.86 10.64 12.93
N ILE A 181 -27.15 10.34 13.16
CA ILE A 181 -27.58 9.13 13.88
C ILE A 181 -27.08 7.87 13.18
N VAL A 182 -27.22 7.78 11.85
CA VAL A 182 -26.78 6.56 11.13
C VAL A 182 -25.26 6.45 11.04
N VAL A 183 -24.53 7.56 10.96
CA VAL A 183 -23.06 7.57 11.07
C VAL A 183 -22.62 7.05 12.44
N GLN A 184 -23.27 7.51 13.51
CA GLN A 184 -23.02 7.02 14.86
C GLN A 184 -23.35 5.52 15.00
N ASN A 185 -24.49 5.07 14.46
CA ASN A 185 -24.87 3.67 14.50
C ASN A 185 -23.89 2.79 13.71
N ARG A 186 -23.40 3.27 12.55
CA ARG A 186 -22.39 2.55 11.76
C ARG A 186 -21.08 2.39 12.54
N LEU A 187 -20.56 3.47 13.14
CA LEU A 187 -19.36 3.42 13.98
C LEU A 187 -19.53 2.42 15.13
N ASN A 188 -20.58 2.58 15.93
CA ASN A 188 -20.82 1.73 17.09
C ASN A 188 -21.05 0.26 16.70
N GLY A 189 -21.93 0.02 15.74
CA GLY A 189 -22.29 -1.34 15.31
C GLY A 189 -21.10 -2.08 14.67
N LEU A 190 -20.45 -1.47 13.68
CA LEU A 190 -19.33 -2.10 12.97
C LEU A 190 -18.14 -2.35 13.89
N LEU A 191 -17.69 -1.33 14.62
CA LEU A 191 -16.47 -1.46 15.42
C LEU A 191 -16.67 -2.30 16.67
N THR A 192 -17.85 -2.27 17.30
CA THR A 192 -18.15 -3.20 18.39
C THR A 192 -18.14 -4.64 17.89
N ARG A 193 -18.77 -4.90 16.74
CA ARG A 193 -18.81 -6.24 16.14
C ARG A 193 -17.42 -6.76 15.75
N ASN A 194 -16.57 -5.88 15.25
CA ASN A 194 -15.31 -6.25 14.63
C ASN A 194 -14.07 -5.95 15.49
N LYS A 195 -14.28 -5.57 16.75
CA LYS A 195 -13.22 -5.29 17.71
C LYS A 195 -12.17 -6.40 17.74
N GLY A 196 -10.91 -6.03 17.51
CA GLY A 196 -9.78 -6.96 17.50
C GLY A 196 -9.70 -7.92 16.30
N LYS A 197 -10.59 -7.84 15.30
CA LYS A 197 -10.53 -8.67 14.09
C LYS A 197 -9.59 -8.13 13.01
N PHE A 198 -9.37 -6.81 13.01
CA PHE A 198 -8.58 -6.13 11.99
C PHE A 198 -7.37 -5.45 12.61
N ARG A 199 -6.27 -5.37 11.84
CA ARG A 199 -5.05 -4.66 12.26
C ARG A 199 -5.12 -3.16 11.99
N HIS A 200 -5.87 -2.77 10.97
CA HIS A 200 -6.19 -1.39 10.70
C HIS A 200 -7.55 -1.22 10.02
N TYR A 201 -8.08 0.00 10.13
CA TYR A 201 -9.27 0.44 9.41
C TYR A 201 -8.96 1.65 8.55
N ASP A 202 -9.38 1.62 7.29
CA ASP A 202 -9.61 2.82 6.52
C ASP A 202 -10.89 3.50 7.06
N VAL A 203 -10.72 4.59 7.81
CA VAL A 203 -11.85 5.21 8.53
C VAL A 203 -12.79 5.91 7.58
N ASN A 204 -12.25 6.77 6.72
CA ASN A 204 -13.04 7.53 5.76
C ASN A 204 -12.23 7.66 4.47
N ASN A 205 -12.61 6.87 3.47
CA ASN A 205 -11.88 6.74 2.22
C ASN A 205 -12.11 7.97 1.32
N GLU A 206 -11.08 8.40 0.60
CA GLU A 206 -11.14 9.38 -0.50
C GLU A 206 -11.62 10.79 -0.11
N MET A 207 -11.04 11.30 0.98
CA MET A 207 -11.39 12.62 1.52
C MET A 207 -10.86 13.79 0.67
N LEU A 208 -9.88 13.56 -0.22
CA LEU A 208 -9.46 14.54 -1.21
C LEU A 208 -10.45 14.69 -2.37
N HIS A 209 -11.21 13.62 -2.69
CA HIS A 209 -12.07 13.57 -3.88
C HIS A 209 -13.55 13.70 -3.57
N GLY A 210 -13.96 13.49 -2.32
CA GLY A 210 -15.34 13.62 -1.86
C GLY A 210 -15.45 14.37 -0.54
N SER A 211 -16.62 14.96 -0.31
CA SER A 211 -16.94 15.75 0.88
C SER A 211 -18.35 15.48 1.43
N PHE A 212 -18.98 14.36 1.05
CA PHE A 212 -20.39 14.10 1.37
C PHE A 212 -20.72 14.24 2.86
N TYR A 213 -19.91 13.66 3.75
CA TYR A 213 -20.19 13.74 5.18
C TYR A 213 -19.86 15.13 5.72
N GLN A 214 -18.72 15.69 5.31
CA GLN A 214 -18.27 17.01 5.74
C GLN A 214 -19.26 18.12 5.38
N ASP A 215 -19.77 18.14 4.14
CA ASP A 215 -20.69 19.18 3.65
C ASP A 215 -22.05 19.13 4.36
N ARG A 216 -22.45 17.94 4.83
CA ARG A 216 -23.77 17.73 5.43
C ARG A 216 -23.77 17.78 6.95
N LEU A 217 -22.70 17.32 7.59
CA LEU A 217 -22.59 17.19 9.04
C LEU A 217 -21.70 18.30 9.64
N GLY A 218 -20.76 18.85 8.87
CA GLY A 218 -19.86 19.93 9.26
C GLY A 218 -18.38 19.53 9.15
N LYS A 219 -17.49 20.54 9.17
CA LYS A 219 -16.04 20.38 9.00
C LYS A 219 -15.40 19.36 9.97
N ASP A 220 -15.87 19.32 11.21
CA ASP A 220 -15.29 18.47 12.27
C ASP A 220 -15.73 17.00 12.18
N THR A 221 -16.58 16.64 11.21
CA THR A 221 -17.16 15.29 11.09
C THR A 221 -16.08 14.23 10.84
N ARG A 222 -15.07 14.56 10.03
CA ARG A 222 -13.98 13.62 9.71
C ARG A 222 -13.16 13.33 10.97
N SER A 223 -12.71 14.35 11.69
CA SER A 223 -11.97 14.17 12.94
C SER A 223 -12.81 13.47 14.02
N TYR A 224 -14.12 13.74 14.08
CA TYR A 224 -15.07 13.00 14.91
C TYR A 224 -15.08 11.50 14.61
N MET A 225 -15.18 11.09 13.33
CA MET A 225 -15.18 9.66 12.94
C MET A 225 -13.92 8.94 13.44
N PHE A 226 -12.74 9.54 13.29
CA PHE A 226 -11.48 8.97 13.79
C PHE A 226 -11.45 8.87 15.31
N LYS A 227 -11.89 9.91 16.04
CA LYS A 227 -11.92 9.91 17.51
C LYS A 227 -12.81 8.81 18.05
N ILE A 228 -14.03 8.68 17.53
CA ILE A 228 -14.97 7.63 17.94
C ILE A 228 -14.44 6.25 17.55
N ALA A 229 -13.84 6.11 16.37
CA ALA A 229 -13.28 4.83 15.96
C ALA A 229 -12.20 4.33 16.93
N HIS A 230 -11.30 5.22 17.33
CA HIS A 230 -10.25 4.91 18.30
C HIS A 230 -10.80 4.62 19.71
N GLN A 231 -11.86 5.30 20.13
CA GLN A 231 -12.51 5.02 21.43
C GLN A 231 -13.13 3.62 21.47
N LEU A 232 -13.71 3.15 20.36
CA LEU A 232 -14.34 1.83 20.28
C LEU A 232 -13.32 0.70 20.16
N ASP A 233 -12.20 0.94 19.46
CA ASP A 233 -11.06 0.03 19.35
C ASP A 233 -9.73 0.77 19.53
N THR A 234 -9.18 0.76 20.75
CA THR A 234 -7.99 1.55 21.12
C THR A 234 -6.68 0.97 20.60
N TYR A 235 -6.67 -0.28 20.14
CA TYR A 235 -5.45 -0.99 19.71
C TYR A 235 -5.28 -1.00 18.19
N VAL A 236 -6.30 -0.58 17.44
CA VAL A 236 -6.27 -0.59 15.99
C VAL A 236 -5.59 0.67 15.44
N ILE A 237 -4.88 0.51 14.33
CA ILE A 237 -4.29 1.66 13.61
C ILE A 237 -5.36 2.21 12.68
N LEU A 238 -5.62 3.52 12.76
CA LEU A 238 -6.59 4.18 11.89
C LEU A 238 -5.86 4.83 10.71
N PHE A 239 -6.30 4.50 9.50
CA PHE A 239 -5.73 4.97 8.25
C PHE A 239 -6.60 6.04 7.62
N VAL A 240 -5.94 7.07 7.10
CA VAL A 240 -6.45 7.81 5.94
C VAL A 240 -6.09 7.00 4.69
N ASN A 241 -6.94 7.01 3.65
CA ASN A 241 -6.65 6.30 2.40
C ASN A 241 -7.20 7.08 1.21
N ASP A 242 -6.36 7.27 0.19
CA ASP A 242 -6.72 8.06 -0.98
C ASP A 242 -6.01 7.59 -2.27
N TYR A 243 -6.58 7.91 -3.42
CA TYR A 243 -6.04 7.56 -4.75
C TYR A 243 -5.44 8.78 -5.45
N HIS A 244 -4.66 8.52 -6.50
CA HIS A 244 -3.99 9.56 -7.30
C HIS A 244 -3.13 10.54 -6.48
N VAL A 245 -2.73 10.18 -5.27
CA VAL A 245 -1.82 10.99 -4.44
C VAL A 245 -0.46 11.07 -5.11
N GLU A 246 -0.06 9.99 -5.74
CA GLU A 246 1.16 9.79 -6.49
C GLU A 246 1.00 10.04 -7.99
N ASP A 247 -0.21 10.40 -8.45
CA ASP A 247 -0.51 10.67 -9.86
C ASP A 247 -0.24 12.15 -10.19
N GLY A 248 0.15 12.42 -11.44
CA GLY A 248 0.61 13.74 -11.84
C GLY A 248 -0.40 14.64 -12.51
N ASP A 249 -1.60 14.12 -12.76
CA ASP A 249 -2.63 14.79 -13.53
C ASP A 249 -3.93 15.06 -12.75
N ASP A 250 -4.11 14.45 -11.57
CA ASP A 250 -5.29 14.72 -10.75
C ASP A 250 -5.16 16.06 -10.03
N THR A 251 -5.97 17.03 -10.46
CA THR A 251 -5.99 18.36 -9.82
C THR A 251 -6.51 18.36 -8.38
N ARG A 252 -7.15 17.29 -7.90
CA ARG A 252 -7.69 17.19 -6.54
C ARG A 252 -6.68 16.60 -5.55
N SER A 253 -5.77 15.77 -6.02
CA SER A 253 -4.79 15.07 -5.19
C SER A 253 -3.36 15.38 -5.59
N SER A 254 -2.51 15.53 -4.60
CA SER A 254 -1.06 15.54 -4.76
C SER A 254 -0.45 15.09 -3.43
N PRO A 255 0.85 14.75 -3.38
CA PRO A 255 1.50 14.44 -2.12
C PRO A 255 1.36 15.58 -1.09
N GLU A 256 1.46 16.83 -1.54
CA GLU A 256 1.35 18.02 -0.70
C GLU A 256 -0.06 18.20 -0.16
N LYS A 257 -1.09 18.12 -1.03
CA LYS A 257 -2.50 18.25 -0.60
C LYS A 257 -2.89 17.15 0.37
N TYR A 258 -2.39 15.94 0.16
CA TYR A 258 -2.70 14.83 1.04
C TYR A 258 -2.09 15.04 2.43
N ILE A 259 -0.87 15.55 2.49
CA ILE A 259 -0.19 15.87 3.76
C ILE A 259 -0.88 17.03 4.48
N GLU A 260 -1.23 18.10 3.76
CA GLU A 260 -2.00 19.21 4.34
C GLU A 260 -3.30 18.70 4.96
N HIS A 261 -4.02 17.83 4.25
CA HIS A 261 -5.23 17.20 4.75
C HIS A 261 -5.01 16.33 6.01
N ILE A 262 -3.93 15.54 6.04
CA ILE A 262 -3.57 14.72 7.21
C ILE A 262 -3.23 15.59 8.41
N LEU A 263 -2.47 16.66 8.21
CA LEU A 263 -2.08 17.59 9.27
C LEU A 263 -3.29 18.32 9.84
N ASP A 264 -4.24 18.77 9.00
CA ASP A 264 -5.51 19.36 9.45
C ASP A 264 -6.33 18.39 10.31
N LEU A 265 -6.43 17.11 9.90
CA LEU A 265 -7.10 16.09 10.72
C LEU A 265 -6.40 15.89 12.08
N GLN A 266 -5.07 15.84 12.09
CA GLN A 266 -4.28 15.69 13.31
C GLN A 266 -4.42 16.91 14.23
N GLU A 267 -4.43 18.13 13.69
CA GLU A 267 -4.65 19.37 14.44
C GLU A 267 -6.04 19.40 15.09
N GLN A 268 -7.06 18.87 14.39
CA GLN A 268 -8.38 18.66 14.95
C GLN A 268 -8.45 17.51 15.98
N GLY A 269 -7.34 16.81 16.23
CA GLY A 269 -7.22 15.75 17.23
C GLY A 269 -7.68 14.36 16.74
N ALA A 270 -7.71 14.12 15.43
CA ALA A 270 -7.97 12.79 14.89
C ALA A 270 -6.76 11.86 15.14
N PRO A 271 -6.94 10.68 15.77
CA PRO A 271 -5.87 9.69 15.96
C PRO A 271 -5.55 8.91 14.68
N ALA A 272 -5.15 9.61 13.61
CA ALA A 272 -4.70 9.02 12.36
C ALA A 272 -3.25 8.50 12.52
N GLY A 273 -3.10 7.17 12.54
CA GLY A 273 -1.82 6.48 12.75
C GLY A 273 -1.23 5.85 11.49
N GLY A 274 -1.99 5.81 10.39
CA GLY A 274 -1.56 5.24 9.11
C GLY A 274 -1.95 6.09 7.92
N ILE A 275 -1.18 5.96 6.84
CA ILE A 275 -1.39 6.66 5.58
C ILE A 275 -1.44 5.61 4.47
N GLY A 276 -2.56 5.58 3.76
CA GLY A 276 -2.85 4.69 2.65
C GLY A 276 -2.76 5.42 1.31
N ILE A 277 -2.07 4.81 0.36
CA ILE A 277 -1.96 5.29 -1.01
C ILE A 277 -2.41 4.14 -1.90
N GLN A 278 -3.49 4.33 -2.66
CA GLN A 278 -4.16 3.22 -3.34
C GLN A 278 -3.32 2.59 -4.47
N GLY A 279 -2.40 3.33 -5.11
CA GLY A 279 -1.59 2.76 -6.21
C GLY A 279 -2.25 2.84 -7.58
N HIS A 280 -3.39 3.55 -7.70
CA HIS A 280 -4.03 3.87 -8.98
C HIS A 280 -3.25 5.01 -9.62
N ILE A 281 -2.67 4.78 -10.80
CA ILE A 281 -1.81 5.74 -11.49
C ILE A 281 -2.15 5.67 -12.96
N ASP A 282 -2.66 6.77 -13.50
CA ASP A 282 -2.87 6.92 -14.93
C ASP A 282 -1.66 7.63 -15.58
N SER A 283 -1.06 8.60 -14.88
CA SER A 283 0.04 9.45 -15.37
C SER A 283 1.17 9.64 -14.32
N PRO A 284 2.16 8.74 -14.24
CA PRO A 284 3.16 8.78 -13.17
C PRO A 284 3.93 10.12 -13.09
N VAL A 285 4.03 10.71 -11.89
CA VAL A 285 4.86 11.90 -11.62
C VAL A 285 6.35 11.57 -11.65
N GLY A 286 7.07 12.18 -12.59
CA GLY A 286 8.54 12.16 -12.58
C GLY A 286 9.14 11.21 -13.61
N ASP A 287 10.32 11.57 -14.08
CA ASP A 287 10.92 10.94 -15.25
C ASP A 287 11.53 9.57 -14.92
N VAL A 288 10.88 8.52 -15.43
CA VAL A 288 11.38 7.14 -15.44
C VAL A 288 12.69 7.03 -16.25
N SER A 289 13.00 8.01 -17.11
CA SER A 289 14.15 7.99 -18.01
C SER A 289 15.52 7.96 -17.30
N SER A 290 15.62 8.42 -16.04
CA SER A 290 16.88 8.36 -15.28
C SER A 290 17.27 6.94 -14.81
N ILE A 291 16.40 5.94 -15.00
CA ILE A 291 16.56 4.62 -14.37
C ILE A 291 17.09 3.54 -15.32
N ASN A 292 17.00 3.72 -16.65
CA ASN A 292 17.50 2.72 -17.60
C ASN A 292 19.04 2.67 -17.71
N GLU A 293 19.77 3.74 -17.38
CA GLU A 293 21.24 3.73 -17.50
C GLU A 293 21.93 2.92 -16.40
N HIS A 294 21.38 2.86 -15.18
CA HIS A 294 22.04 2.15 -14.07
C HIS A 294 21.79 0.63 -14.03
N VAL A 295 20.72 0.13 -14.66
CA VAL A 295 20.41 -1.31 -14.67
C VAL A 295 21.01 -2.03 -15.89
N LEU A 296 21.34 -1.30 -16.97
CA LEU A 296 22.01 -1.87 -18.15
C LEU A 296 23.54 -1.71 -18.13
N ALA A 297 24.09 -0.75 -17.37
CA ALA A 297 25.55 -0.57 -17.23
C ALA A 297 26.23 -1.60 -16.31
N ALA A 298 25.48 -2.38 -15.52
CA ALA A 298 26.03 -3.43 -14.66
C ALA A 298 26.22 -4.79 -15.36
N GLY A 299 25.97 -4.86 -16.68
CA GLY A 299 25.98 -6.11 -17.45
C GLY A 299 27.09 -6.29 -18.48
N HIS A 300 27.87 -5.26 -18.84
CA HIS A 300 28.90 -5.35 -19.88
C HIS A 300 30.09 -4.41 -19.60
N ALA A 301 31.22 -4.97 -19.14
CA ALA A 301 32.55 -4.65 -19.67
C ALA A 301 33.65 -5.51 -19.00
N PRO A 302 34.36 -6.37 -19.75
CA PRO A 302 35.61 -6.99 -19.33
C PRO A 302 36.82 -6.06 -19.61
N GLY A 303 37.80 -6.08 -18.71
CA GLY A 303 39.24 -6.09 -19.03
C GLY A 303 39.90 -4.95 -19.83
N SER A 304 40.62 -4.11 -19.09
CA SER A 304 42.06 -3.82 -19.26
C SER A 304 42.56 -2.74 -20.25
N LEU A 305 43.50 -1.95 -19.68
CA LEU A 305 44.77 -1.44 -20.23
C LEU A 305 44.90 0.04 -20.70
N CYS A 306 45.84 0.70 -19.99
CA CYS A 306 46.84 1.69 -20.41
C CYS A 306 46.55 3.21 -20.26
N SER A 307 47.30 3.80 -19.31
CA SER A 307 47.67 5.22 -19.08
C SER A 307 48.61 5.77 -20.20
N PRO A 308 49.33 6.91 -20.04
CA PRO A 308 49.14 8.14 -19.25
C PRO A 308 49.29 9.43 -20.12
N PHE A 309 48.87 10.62 -19.69
CA PHE A 309 49.57 11.87 -20.08
C PHE A 309 49.34 13.03 -19.09
N SER A 310 50.39 13.83 -18.98
CA SER A 310 50.76 14.89 -18.04
C SER A 310 50.01 16.23 -18.16
N GLY A 311 50.05 17.06 -17.09
CA GLY A 311 49.99 18.52 -17.27
C GLY A 311 49.73 19.41 -16.02
N ARG A 312 50.79 19.64 -15.22
CA ARG A 312 51.23 20.87 -14.49
C ARG A 312 50.27 21.89 -13.82
N HIS A 313 50.62 22.17 -12.56
CA HIS A 313 50.84 23.45 -11.85
C HIS A 313 49.88 24.65 -12.00
N HIS A 314 49.38 25.17 -10.86
CA HIS A 314 50.06 26.27 -10.15
C HIS A 314 49.57 26.45 -8.71
N ALA A 315 50.53 26.71 -7.82
CA ALA A 315 50.34 27.21 -6.46
C ALA A 315 50.23 28.74 -6.47
N GLY A 316 49.52 29.29 -5.48
CA GLY A 316 49.50 30.72 -5.18
C GLY A 316 48.83 30.96 -3.84
N SER A 317 49.65 31.10 -2.80
CA SER A 317 49.28 31.52 -1.45
C SER A 317 49.21 33.05 -1.36
N SER A 318 48.15 33.57 -0.74
CA SER A 318 48.14 34.73 0.15
C SER A 318 46.75 34.86 0.76
#